data_AF-A0A851D3C6-F1
#
_entry.id   AF-A0A851D3C6-F1
#
_cell.length_a   1.000
_cell.length_b   1.000
_cell.length_c   1.000
_cell.angle_alpha   90.00
_cell.angle_beta   90.00
_cell.angle_gamma   90.00
#
_symmetry.space_group_name_H-M   'P 1'
#
loop_
_entity.id
_entity.type
_entity.pdbx_description
1 polymer ?
#
loop_
_entity_poly.entity_id
_entity_poly.type
_entity_poly.pdbx_seq_one_letter_code
_entity_poly.pdbx_strand_id
1 'polypeptide(L)'
;MAAAGRVLVYGSRGALGSQCVRYFKSRNWHFQYGFVLLKVTAAVEKLLGEEKVDAILCVAGGWAGGSAKAKSLYKNCDLMWKQSVWTSTISSHLATKHLKEGGLLTLAGAQAALSGTPGKM
;
A
#
# COMPACT_ATOMS: atom_id res chain seq x y z
N MET A 1 -1.77 -9.63 -28.78
CA MET A 1 -0.74 -9.32 -27.77
C MET A 1 -1.38 -8.36 -26.78
N ALA A 2 -1.70 -8.79 -25.56
CA ALA A 2 -2.26 -7.87 -24.56
C ALA A 2 -1.19 -6.82 -24.23
N ALA A 3 -1.54 -5.54 -24.33
CA ALA A 3 -0.63 -4.45 -23.98
C ALA A 3 -0.13 -4.65 -22.53
N ALA A 4 1.16 -4.46 -22.30
CA ALA A 4 1.75 -4.58 -20.98
C ALA A 4 1.12 -3.54 -20.04
N GLY A 5 0.43 -4.00 -18.99
CA GLY A 5 -0.15 -3.12 -17.98
C GLY A 5 0.91 -2.52 -17.06
N ARG A 6 0.58 -1.38 -16.42
CA ARG A 6 1.41 -0.69 -15.44
C ARG A 6 0.78 -0.83 -14.06
N VAL A 7 1.54 -1.30 -13.08
CA VAL A 7 1.06 -1.46 -11.70
C VAL A 7 2.01 -0.80 -10.71
N LEU A 8 1.43 -0.02 -9.79
CA LEU A 8 2.13 0.53 -8.64
C LEU A 8 1.88 -0.37 -7.43
N VAL A 9 2.94 -0.83 -6.75
CA VAL A 9 2.81 -1.67 -5.54
C VAL A 9 3.40 -0.94 -4.33
N TYR A 10 2.54 -0.38 -3.48
CA TYR A 10 2.94 0.21 -2.21
C TYR A 10 3.13 -0.90 -1.18
N GLY A 11 4.33 -1.02 -0.61
CA GLY A 11 4.70 -2.14 0.28
C GLY A 11 5.35 -3.31 -0.46
N SER A 12 5.93 -3.06 -1.64
CA SER A 12 6.56 -4.05 -2.53
C SER A 12 7.68 -4.90 -1.92
N ARG A 13 8.27 -4.49 -0.79
CA ARG A 13 9.29 -5.27 -0.05
C ARG A 13 8.72 -6.13 1.07
N GLY A 14 7.43 -5.99 1.40
CA GLY A 14 6.75 -6.85 2.36
C GLY A 14 6.48 -8.25 1.80
N ALA A 15 5.98 -9.16 2.65
CA ALA A 15 5.70 -10.55 2.27
C ALA A 15 4.79 -10.63 1.04
N LEU A 16 3.59 -10.02 1.09
CA LEU A 16 2.65 -10.01 -0.03
C LEU A 16 3.18 -9.18 -1.22
N GLY A 17 3.72 -7.99 -0.94
CA GLY A 17 4.23 -7.10 -2.00
C GLY A 17 5.32 -7.73 -2.86
N SER A 18 6.23 -8.51 -2.26
CA SER A 18 7.27 -9.21 -3.00
C SER A 18 6.70 -10.27 -3.96
N GLN A 19 5.61 -10.95 -3.57
CA GLN A 19 4.91 -11.90 -4.44
C GLN A 19 4.15 -11.19 -5.55
N CYS A 20 3.47 -10.07 -5.27
CA CYS A 20 2.85 -9.25 -6.31
C CYS A 20 3.88 -8.80 -7.35
N VAL A 21 5.06 -8.35 -6.90
CA VAL A 21 6.15 -7.95 -7.79
C VAL A 21 6.63 -9.10 -8.65
N ARG A 22 6.86 -10.29 -8.06
CA ARG A 22 7.24 -11.48 -8.82
C ARG A 22 6.17 -11.87 -9.85
N TYR A 23 4.91 -11.83 -9.45
CA TYR A 23 3.79 -12.23 -10.28
C TYR A 23 3.65 -11.35 -11.54
N PHE A 24 3.51 -10.01 -11.42
CA PHE A 24 3.37 -9.23 -12.65
C PHE A 24 4.68 -9.10 -13.44
N LYS A 25 5.86 -9.33 -12.83
CA LYS A 25 7.13 -9.38 -13.59
C LYS A 25 7.12 -10.55 -14.55
N SER A 26 6.61 -11.71 -14.11
CA SER A 26 6.45 -12.89 -14.97
C SER A 26 5.48 -12.67 -16.14
N ARG A 27 4.59 -11.66 -16.05
CA ARG A 27 3.63 -11.30 -17.10
C ARG A 27 4.08 -10.11 -17.95
N ASN A 28 5.33 -9.66 -17.80
CA ASN A 28 5.91 -8.53 -18.52
C ASN A 28 5.22 -7.18 -18.24
N TRP A 29 4.73 -6.98 -17.01
CA TRP A 29 4.17 -5.68 -16.57
C TRP A 29 5.26 -4.78 -16.00
N HIS A 30 5.11 -3.47 -16.21
CA HIS A 30 6.04 -2.48 -15.66
C HIS A 30 5.72 -2.19 -14.18
N PHE A 31 6.78 -2.10 -13.36
CA PHE A 31 6.69 -1.89 -11.91
C PHE A 31 7.32 -0.58 -11.47
N GLN A 32 6.65 0.03 -10.48
CA GLN A 32 7.20 1.15 -9.73
C GLN A 32 7.30 0.87 -8.23
N TYR A 33 8.42 1.26 -7.63
CA TYR A 33 8.69 1.14 -6.20
C TYR A 33 8.48 2.49 -5.49
N GLY A 34 7.76 2.48 -4.36
CA GLY A 34 7.67 3.62 -3.45
C GLY A 34 8.26 3.26 -2.07
N PHE A 35 9.16 4.10 -1.56
CA PHE A 35 9.69 4.01 -0.20
C PHE A 35 9.68 5.40 0.46
N VAL A 36 9.23 5.47 1.73
CA VAL A 36 9.17 6.64 2.65
C VAL A 36 7.99 7.62 2.52
N LEU A 37 7.23 7.73 3.62
CA LEU A 37 5.96 8.46 3.79
C LEU A 37 5.90 9.93 3.29
N LEU A 38 6.98 10.71 3.42
CA LEU A 38 7.01 12.12 2.96
C LEU A 38 7.59 12.31 1.56
N LYS A 39 8.28 11.31 1.01
CA LYS A 39 8.91 11.37 -0.31
C LYS A 39 8.19 10.53 -1.37
N VAL A 40 7.26 9.65 -0.97
CA VAL A 40 6.57 8.76 -1.90
C VAL A 40 5.73 9.52 -2.92
N THR A 41 4.95 10.53 -2.51
CA THR A 41 4.11 11.25 -3.48
C THR A 41 4.95 11.97 -4.54
N ALA A 42 5.93 12.77 -4.12
CA ALA A 42 6.82 13.47 -5.04
C ALA A 42 7.69 12.51 -5.87
N ALA A 43 8.14 11.40 -5.29
CA ALA A 43 8.89 10.39 -6.03
C ALA A 43 8.01 9.68 -7.07
N VAL A 44 6.78 9.32 -6.72
CA VAL A 44 5.82 8.69 -7.64
C VAL A 44 5.42 9.67 -8.74
N GLU A 45 5.14 10.93 -8.40
CA GLU A 45 4.85 11.99 -9.38
C GLU A 45 6.01 12.19 -10.35
N LYS A 46 7.26 12.31 -9.87
CA LYS A 46 8.44 12.44 -10.72
C LYS A 46 8.65 11.23 -11.63
N LEU A 47 8.31 10.05 -11.13
CA LEU A 47 8.64 8.78 -11.74
C LEU A 47 7.57 8.30 -12.74
N LEU A 48 6.31 8.64 -12.48
CA LEU A 48 5.20 8.44 -13.41
C LEU A 48 5.12 9.57 -14.42
N GLY A 49 5.48 10.81 -14.05
CA GLY A 49 5.25 11.97 -14.90
C GLY A 49 3.77 12.08 -15.26
N GLU A 50 3.47 12.12 -16.56
CA GLU A 50 2.10 12.13 -17.10
C GLU A 50 1.52 10.71 -17.27
N GLU A 51 2.32 9.67 -17.10
CA GLU A 51 1.88 8.28 -17.28
C GLU A 51 0.92 7.85 -16.18
N LYS A 52 -0.15 7.14 -16.58
CA LYS A 52 -1.13 6.54 -15.66
C LYS A 52 -0.91 5.04 -15.50
N VAL A 53 -1.32 4.51 -14.35
CA VAL A 53 -1.27 3.09 -14.01
C VAL A 53 -2.64 2.44 -14.14
N ASP A 54 -2.66 1.15 -14.47
CA ASP A 54 -3.88 0.32 -14.54
C ASP A 54 -4.32 -0.11 -13.14
N ALA A 55 -3.37 -0.26 -12.22
CA ALA A 55 -3.66 -0.60 -10.84
C ALA A 55 -2.68 0.01 -9.83
N ILE A 56 -3.20 0.32 -8.64
CA ILE A 56 -2.45 0.65 -7.42
C ILE A 56 -2.79 -0.41 -6.37
N LEU A 57 -1.77 -1.18 -5.98
CA LEU A 57 -1.88 -2.20 -4.95
C LEU A 57 -1.23 -1.70 -3.65
N CYS A 58 -2.04 -1.22 -2.71
CA CYS A 58 -1.57 -0.88 -1.37
C CYS A 58 -1.60 -2.14 -0.49
N VAL A 59 -0.45 -2.81 -0.42
CA VAL A 59 -0.22 -4.00 0.40
C VAL A 59 0.75 -3.71 1.55
N ALA A 60 1.01 -2.44 1.81
CA ALA A 60 1.75 -2.00 2.97
C ALA A 60 0.90 -2.16 4.23
N GLY A 61 1.55 -2.57 5.29
CA GLY A 61 0.91 -2.87 6.55
C GLY A 61 1.84 -3.68 7.43
N GLY A 62 1.29 -4.13 8.53
CA GLY A 62 1.96 -4.90 9.53
C GLY A 62 1.05 -4.98 10.74
N TRP A 63 1.56 -5.60 11.80
CA TRP A 63 0.73 -5.86 12.97
C TRP A 63 1.53 -5.65 14.25
N ALA A 64 0.92 -4.98 15.22
CA ALA A 64 1.34 -4.93 16.61
C ALA A 64 0.11 -4.77 17.51
N GLY A 65 -0.01 -5.62 18.51
CA GLY A 65 -1.14 -5.66 19.44
C GLY A 65 -0.92 -4.86 20.72
N GLY A 66 -1.84 -5.03 21.67
CA GLY A 66 -1.81 -4.37 22.97
C GLY A 66 -3.18 -3.85 23.38
N SER A 67 -3.57 -4.10 24.63
CA SER A 67 -4.80 -3.53 25.18
C SER A 67 -4.62 -2.04 25.49
N ALA A 68 -5.71 -1.34 25.77
CA ALA A 68 -5.67 0.06 26.22
C ALA A 68 -4.86 0.28 27.52
N LYS A 69 -4.61 -0.78 28.30
CA LYS A 69 -3.79 -0.73 29.53
C LYS A 69 -2.30 -0.95 29.25
N ALA A 70 -1.92 -1.40 28.05
CA ALA A 70 -0.54 -1.73 27.74
C ALA A 70 0.34 -0.47 27.73
N LYS A 71 1.52 -0.55 28.37
CA LYS A 71 2.52 0.54 28.32
C LYS A 71 3.00 0.84 26.89
N SER A 72 2.88 -0.14 25.99
CA SER A 72 3.25 -0.01 24.57
C SER A 72 2.15 0.58 23.69
N LEU A 73 0.96 0.93 24.24
CA LEU A 73 -0.20 1.38 23.46
C LEU A 73 0.18 2.46 22.44
N TYR A 74 0.76 3.57 22.90
CA TYR A 74 1.08 4.70 22.02
C TYR A 74 2.12 4.36 20.95
N LYS A 75 3.15 3.59 21.33
CA LYS A 75 4.18 3.11 20.39
C LYS A 75 3.56 2.23 19.30
N ASN A 76 2.68 1.31 19.68
CA ASN A 76 2.06 0.37 18.75
C ASN A 76 1.02 1.07 17.85
N CYS A 77 0.25 2.02 18.40
CA CYS A 77 -0.67 2.86 17.61
C CYS A 77 0.08 3.70 16.56
N ASP A 78 1.18 4.38 16.96
CA ASP A 78 2.01 5.15 16.02
C ASP A 78 2.51 4.28 14.86
N LEU A 79 3.02 3.08 15.16
CA LEU A 79 3.45 2.13 14.14
C LEU A 79 2.28 1.71 13.23
N MET A 80 1.12 1.34 13.80
CA MET A 80 -0.05 0.88 13.02
C MET A 80 -0.57 1.98 12.09
N TRP A 81 -0.69 3.21 12.59
CA TRP A 81 -1.15 4.33 11.79
C TRP A 81 -0.19 4.63 10.63
N LYS A 82 1.13 4.61 10.89
CA LYS A 82 2.14 4.85 9.85
C LYS A 82 2.14 3.77 8.76
N GLN A 83 1.98 2.50 9.12
CA GLN A 83 2.09 1.42 8.14
C GLN A 83 0.77 1.08 7.42
N SER A 84 -0.39 1.40 8.00
CA SER A 84 -1.71 1.07 7.42
C SER A 84 -2.54 2.29 7.03
N VAL A 85 -2.65 3.30 7.91
CA VAL A 85 -3.50 4.47 7.63
C VAL A 85 -2.80 5.39 6.64
N TRP A 86 -1.56 5.78 6.91
CA TRP A 86 -0.84 6.73 6.06
C TRP A 86 -0.61 6.17 4.65
N THR A 87 -0.27 4.89 4.54
CA THR A 87 -0.05 4.21 3.25
C THR A 87 -1.33 4.13 2.43
N SER A 88 -2.48 3.86 3.07
CA SER A 88 -3.79 3.90 2.43
C SER A 88 -4.15 5.29 1.94
N THR A 89 -3.99 6.32 2.78
CA THR A 89 -4.28 7.71 2.41
C THR A 89 -3.41 8.19 1.24
N ILE A 90 -2.11 7.89 1.27
CA ILE A 90 -1.21 8.24 0.15
C ILE A 90 -1.61 7.48 -1.12
N SER A 91 -1.94 6.19 -1.02
CA SER A 91 -2.36 5.39 -2.18
C SER A 91 -3.66 5.91 -2.80
N SER A 92 -4.62 6.32 -1.97
CA SER A 92 -5.86 6.96 -2.43
C SER A 92 -5.58 8.29 -3.12
N HIS A 93 -4.68 9.12 -2.58
CA HIS A 93 -4.30 10.38 -3.22
C HIS A 93 -3.56 10.17 -4.54
N LEU A 94 -2.67 9.19 -4.62
CA LEU A 94 -2.00 8.82 -5.88
C LEU A 94 -3.01 8.31 -6.92
N ALA A 95 -4.06 7.62 -6.49
CA ALA A 95 -5.10 7.14 -7.39
C ALA A 95 -5.86 8.28 -8.07
N THR A 96 -6.15 9.39 -7.38
CA THR A 96 -6.86 10.53 -7.98
C THR A 96 -6.07 11.19 -9.10
N LYS A 97 -4.73 11.08 -9.07
CA LYS A 97 -3.82 11.71 -10.03
C LYS A 97 -3.39 10.76 -11.16
N HIS A 98 -3.05 9.52 -10.81
CA HIS A 98 -2.30 8.62 -11.68
C HIS A 98 -3.04 7.33 -12.03
N LEU A 99 -4.23 7.07 -11.48
CA LEU A 99 -5.01 5.90 -11.89
C LEU A 99 -5.75 6.20 -13.20
N LYS A 100 -5.73 5.24 -14.14
CA LYS A 100 -6.58 5.30 -15.33
C LYS A 100 -8.05 5.23 -14.96
N GLU A 101 -8.91 5.78 -15.82
CA GLU A 101 -10.34 5.51 -15.73
C GLU A 101 -10.61 4.00 -15.87
N GLY A 102 -11.48 3.46 -15.03
CA GLY A 102 -11.68 2.00 -14.91
C GLY A 102 -10.52 1.24 -14.25
N GLY A 103 -9.49 1.94 -13.75
CA GLY A 103 -8.36 1.34 -13.04
C GLY A 103 -8.72 0.86 -11.63
N LEU A 104 -7.84 0.03 -11.06
CA LEU A 104 -8.06 -0.63 -9.77
C LEU A 104 -7.22 -0.02 -8.64
N LEU A 105 -7.85 0.35 -7.52
CA LEU A 105 -7.17 0.60 -6.24
C LEU A 105 -7.55 -0.49 -5.24
N THR A 106 -6.55 -1.16 -4.67
CA THR A 106 -6.77 -2.12 -3.56
C THR A 106 -6.10 -1.63 -2.28
N LEU A 107 -6.81 -1.73 -1.15
CA LEU A 107 -6.30 -1.38 0.18
C LEU A 107 -6.28 -2.62 1.09
N ALA A 108 -5.24 -2.75 1.92
CA ALA A 108 -5.12 -3.83 2.88
C ALA A 108 -5.95 -3.55 4.14
N GLY A 109 -7.07 -4.28 4.29
CA GLY A 109 -7.87 -4.31 5.52
C GLY A 109 -7.53 -5.50 6.42
N ALA A 110 -8.32 -5.67 7.48
CA ALA A 110 -8.27 -6.85 8.33
C ALA A 110 -9.69 -7.27 8.75
N GLN A 111 -10.05 -8.54 8.51
CA GLN A 111 -11.33 -9.11 8.95
C GLN A 111 -11.57 -8.90 10.46
N ALA A 112 -10.47 -8.98 11.21
CA ALA A 112 -10.42 -8.74 12.64
C ALA A 112 -11.00 -7.38 13.08
N ALA A 113 -10.92 -6.36 12.23
CA ALA A 113 -11.33 -4.99 12.53
C ALA A 113 -12.81 -4.70 12.21
N LEU A 114 -13.56 -5.70 11.73
CA LEU A 114 -15.02 -5.59 11.56
C LEU A 114 -15.78 -5.64 12.90
N SER A 115 -15.09 -5.94 13.99
CA SER A 115 -15.58 -5.93 15.36
C SER A 115 -14.56 -5.30 16.30
N GLY A 116 -14.91 -5.12 17.58
CA GLY A 116 -13.94 -4.73 18.59
C GLY A 116 -12.74 -5.69 18.67
N THR A 117 -11.53 -5.15 18.88
CA THR A 117 -10.28 -5.92 18.96
C THR A 117 -9.60 -5.81 20.33
N PRO A 118 -10.27 -6.18 21.45
CA PRO A 118 -9.65 -6.11 22.78
C PRO A 118 -8.54 -7.16 22.90
N GLY A 119 -7.29 -6.72 22.80
CA GLY A 119 -6.13 -7.56 23.16
C GLY A 119 -5.73 -8.64 22.16
N LYS A 120 -5.95 -8.45 20.86
CA LYS A 120 -5.30 -9.35 19.87
C LYS A 120 -3.79 -9.31 20.10
N MET A 121 -3.22 -10.49 20.37
CA MET A 121 -1.78 -10.80 20.45
C MET A 121 -1.25 -11.22 19.08
#